data_AF-A0A136N742-F1
#
_entry.id   AF-A0A136N742-F1
#
_cell.length_a   1.000
_cell.length_b   1.000
_cell.length_c   1.000
_cell.angle_alpha   90.00
_cell.angle_beta   90.00
_cell.angle_gamma   90.00
#
_symmetry.space_group_name_H-M   'P 1'
#
loop_
_entity.id
_entity.type
_entity.pdbx_description
1 polymer ?
#
loop_
_entity_poly.entity_id
_entity_poly.type
_entity_poly.pdbx_seq_one_letter_code
_entity_poly.pdbx_strand_id
1 'polypeptide(L)' 'MNEEIVISGMGIYSALGLGLQNNFFQLSQSRDALSSLEFLDTIYQNEYPFGEIKKSTSELKSDLGISTEKNFY' A
#
# COMPACT_ATOMS: atom_id res chain seq x y z
N MET A 1 22.20 4.01 30.49
CA MET A 1 22.43 4.46 29.09
C MET A 1 21.08 4.48 28.41
N ASN A 2 20.71 5.59 27.79
CA ASN A 2 19.60 5.65 26.84
C ASN A 2 20.27 5.54 25.47
N GLU A 3 20.12 4.40 24.79
CA GLU A 3 20.70 4.22 23.45
C GLU A 3 19.91 5.05 22.44
N GLU A 4 20.62 5.77 21.57
CA GLU A 4 20.00 6.52 20.48
C GLU A 4 19.57 5.55 19.38
N ILE A 5 18.26 5.39 19.21
CA ILE A 5 17.68 4.58 18.14
C ILE A 5 17.45 5.49 16.93
N VAL A 6 17.96 5.08 15.77
CA VAL A 6 17.79 5.78 14.49
C VAL A 6 17.04 4.94 13.48
N ILE A 7 16.36 5.60 12.54
CA ILE A 7 15.73 4.96 11.39
C ILE A 7 16.76 4.87 10.26
N SER A 8 17.15 3.65 9.88
CA SER A 8 18.14 3.40 8.81
C SER A 8 17.53 3.25 7.42
N GLY A 9 16.20 3.10 7.31
CA GLY A 9 15.50 2.98 6.04
C GLY A 9 13.98 2.95 6.21
N MET A 10 13.26 3.32 5.14
CA MET A 10 11.79 3.31 5.08
C MET A 10 11.33 2.84 3.71
N GLY A 11 10.20 2.13 3.67
CA GLY A 11 9.50 1.73 2.45
C GLY A 11 8.00 1.73 2.68
N ILE A 12 7.23 2.16 1.68
CA ILE A 12 5.78 2.24 1.78
C ILE A 12 5.14 2.01 0.41
N TYR A 13 4.17 1.11 0.34
CA TYR A 13 3.12 1.11 -0.68
C TYR A 13 1.82 1.53 0.03
N SER A 14 1.19 2.58 -0.45
CA SER A 14 -0.07 3.09 0.09
C SER A 14 -1.05 3.36 -1.05
N ALA A 15 -2.31 3.63 -0.72
CA ALA A 15 -3.28 4.09 -1.70
C ALA A 15 -2.86 5.43 -2.35
N LEU A 16 -2.05 6.24 -1.64
CA LEU A 16 -1.44 7.47 -2.16
C LEU A 16 -0.22 7.22 -3.05
N GLY A 17 0.21 5.98 -3.25
CA GLY A 17 1.24 5.67 -4.22
C GLY A 17 2.23 4.61 -3.79
N LEU A 18 2.93 4.10 -4.80
CA LEU A 18 3.96 3.10 -4.65
C LEU A 18 5.32 3.78 -4.41
N GLY A 19 5.91 3.51 -3.26
CA GLY A 19 7.22 4.01 -2.86
C GLY A 19 7.16 5.36 -2.16
N LEU A 20 8.24 5.66 -1.44
CA LEU A 20 8.35 6.85 -0.61
C LEU A 20 8.23 8.15 -1.42
N GLN A 21 8.89 8.21 -2.58
CA GLN A 21 8.91 9.42 -3.41
C GLN A 21 7.52 9.77 -3.94
N ASN A 22 6.78 8.79 -4.45
CA ASN A 22 5.44 9.02 -4.97
C ASN A 22 4.45 9.36 -3.85
N ASN A 23 4.48 8.60 -2.75
CA ASN A 23 3.66 8.88 -1.57
C ASN A 23 3.91 10.30 -1.02
N PHE A 24 5.19 10.69 -0.89
CA PHE A 24 5.55 12.05 -0.44
C PHE A 24 5.09 13.13 -1.43
N PHE A 25 5.27 12.90 -2.74
CA PHE A 25 4.81 13.82 -3.75
C PHE A 25 3.29 14.03 -3.66
N GLN A 26 2.49 12.97 -3.61
CA GLN A 26 1.03 13.09 -3.50
C GLN A 26 0.59 13.81 -2.22
N LEU A 27 1.20 13.47 -1.07
CA LEU A 27 0.98 14.18 0.19
C LEU A 27 1.33 15.66 0.11
N SER A 28 2.47 16.01 -0.51
CA SER A 28 2.91 17.40 -0.69
C SER A 28 1.92 18.23 -1.51
N GLN A 29 1.17 17.56 -2.39
CA GLN A 29 0.14 18.15 -3.23
C GLN A 29 -1.25 18.11 -2.59
N SER A 30 -1.36 17.71 -1.31
CA SER A 30 -2.64 17.54 -0.60
C SER A 30 -3.65 16.69 -1.37
N ARG A 31 -3.16 15.69 -2.12
CA ARG A 31 -4.02 14.72 -2.82
C ARG A 31 -4.59 13.74 -1.81
N ASP A 32 -5.85 13.38 -1.99
CA ASP A 32 -6.44 12.22 -1.32
C ASP A 32 -6.22 10.95 -2.14
N ALA A 33 -6.37 9.80 -1.48
CA ALA A 33 -6.28 8.48 -2.12
C ALA A 33 -7.56 7.66 -1.94
N LEU A 34 -8.68 8.33 -1.67
CA LEU A 34 -9.94 7.66 -1.44
C LEU A 34 -10.58 7.36 -2.80
N SER A 35 -10.88 6.09 -3.04
CA SER A 35 -11.47 5.62 -4.30
C SER A 35 -12.43 4.46 -4.04
N SER A 36 -13.16 4.02 -5.06
CA SER A 36 -13.98 2.81 -5.00
C SER A 36 -13.12 1.57 -4.80
N LEU A 37 -13.63 0.54 -4.11
CA LEU A 37 -12.92 -0.75 -3.99
C LEU A 37 -12.86 -1.50 -5.33
N GLU A 38 -11.75 -2.20 -5.57
CA GLU A 38 -11.54 -3.08 -6.72
C GLU A 38 -11.27 -4.53 -6.32
N PHE A 39 -10.62 -4.77 -5.17
CA PHE A 39 -10.20 -6.11 -4.76
C PHE A 39 -10.96 -6.65 -3.57
N LEU A 40 -11.36 -5.78 -2.63
CA LEU A 40 -12.09 -6.18 -1.44
C LEU A 40 -13.61 -6.07 -1.67
N ASP A 41 -14.33 -7.19 -1.60
CA ASP A 41 -15.79 -7.21 -1.62
C ASP A 41 -16.35 -7.01 -0.21
N THR A 42 -17.14 -5.96 -0.02
CA THR A 42 -17.78 -5.66 1.27
C THR A 42 -19.18 -5.07 1.08
N ILE A 43 -20.04 -5.23 2.08
CA ILE A 43 -21.39 -4.60 2.08
C ILE A 43 -21.37 -3.08 1.96
N TYR A 44 -20.23 -2.44 2.26
CA TYR A 44 -20.04 -0.99 2.26
C TYR A 44 -19.36 -0.45 1.01
N GLN A 45 -19.01 -1.30 0.05
CA GLN A 45 -18.22 -0.94 -1.13
C GLN A 45 -18.84 0.17 -1.99
N ASN A 46 -20.18 0.30 -1.95
CA ASN A 46 -20.93 1.31 -2.69
C ASN A 46 -21.33 2.52 -1.83
N GLU A 47 -21.04 2.50 -0.52
CA GLU A 47 -21.47 3.52 0.43
C GLU A 47 -20.33 4.45 0.83
N TYR A 48 -19.11 3.91 0.99
CA TYR A 48 -17.95 4.68 1.42
C TYR A 48 -16.80 4.61 0.40
N PRO A 49 -15.94 5.64 0.35
CA PRO A 49 -14.70 5.55 -0.38
C PRO A 49 -13.59 4.95 0.51
N PHE A 50 -12.61 4.31 -0.12
CA PHE A 50 -11.58 3.53 0.57
C PHE A 50 -10.18 3.88 0.08
N GLY A 51 -9.21 3.84 0.99
CA GLY A 51 -7.79 3.93 0.68
C GLY A 51 -7.22 2.57 0.28
N GLU A 52 -7.65 2.02 -0.85
CA GLU A 52 -7.17 0.73 -1.35
C GLU A 52 -5.88 0.88 -2.18
N ILE A 53 -4.91 -0.01 -1.96
CA ILE A 53 -3.76 -0.13 -2.86
C ILE A 53 -4.23 -0.80 -4.14
N LYS A 54 -4.08 -0.11 -5.28
CA LYS A 54 -4.51 -0.58 -6.61
C LYS A 54 -3.58 -1.62 -7.23
N LYS A 55 -3.20 -2.62 -6.45
CA LYS A 55 -2.45 -3.81 -6.87
C LYS A 55 -2.98 -5.05 -6.16
N SER A 56 -3.27 -6.08 -6.95
CA SER A 56 -3.64 -7.39 -6.44
C SER A 56 -2.46 -8.05 -5.71
N THR A 57 -2.76 -9.03 -4.85
CA THR A 57 -1.72 -9.84 -4.20
C THR A 57 -0.78 -10.50 -5.20
N SER A 58 -1.28 -10.94 -6.35
CA SER A 58 -0.48 -11.58 -7.40
C SER A 58 0.52 -10.60 -8.02
N GLU A 59 0.09 -9.37 -8.30
CA GLU A 59 0.98 -8.31 -8.82
C GLU A 59 2.04 -7.92 -7.79
N LEU A 60 1.66 -7.78 -6.52
CA LEU A 60 2.61 -7.50 -5.44
C LEU A 60 3.66 -8.61 -5.28
N LYS A 61 3.26 -9.88 -5.40
CA LYS A 61 4.20 -11.01 -5.39
C LYS A 61 5.13 -10.99 -6.61
N SER A 62 4.58 -10.68 -7.78
CA SER A 62 5.33 -10.55 -9.03
C SER A 62 6.40 -9.45 -8.92
N ASP A 63 6.05 -8.27 -8.38
CA ASP A 63 6.99 -7.17 -8.14
C ASP A 63 8.16 -7.58 -7.24
N LEU A 64 7.89 -8.44 -6.25
CA LEU A 64 8.89 -8.92 -5.29
C LEU A 64 9.69 -10.13 -5.80
N GLY A 65 9.36 -10.68 -6.97
CA GLY A 65 9.94 -11.93 -7.48
C GLY A 65 9.63 -13.13 -6.59
N ILE A 66 8.55 -13.07 -5.80
CA ILE A 66 8.11 -14.16 -4.92
C ILE A 66 7.19 -15.07 -5.71
N SER A 67 7.40 -16.39 -5.60
CA SER A 67 6.50 -17.38 -6.19
C SER A 67 5.04 -17.14 -5.78
N THR A 68 4.13 -17.26 -6.74
CA THR A 68 2.69 -17.17 -6.47
C THR A 68 2.17 -18.38 -5.71
N GLU A 69 2.93 -19.47 -5.66
CA GLU A 69 2.59 -20.67 -4.90
C GLU A 69 2.41 -20.35 -3.42
N LYS A 70 1.26 -20.76 -2.88
CA LYS A 70 1.01 -20.68 -1.44
C LYS A 70 1.88 -21.73 -0.76
N ASN A 71 2.91 -21.29 -0.03
CA ASN A 71 3.45 -22.13 1.04
C ASN A 71 2.34 -22.29 2.08
N PHE A 72 1.66 -23.42 2.08
CA PHE A 72 0.71 -23.80 3.13
C PHE A 72 1.52 -24.03 4.41
N TYR A 73 1.43 -23.10 5.35
CA TYR A 73 1.71 -23.32 6.76
C TYR A 73 0.38 -23.40 7.50
#